data_AF-A0A336L5R8-F1
#
_entry.id   AF-A0A336L5R8-F1
#
_cell.length_a   1.000
_cell.length_b   1.000
_cell.length_c   1.000
_cell.angle_alpha   90.00
_cell.angle_beta   90.00
_cell.angle_gamma   90.00
#
_symmetry.space_group_name_H-M   'P 1'
#
loop_
_entity.id
_entity.type
_entity.pdbx_description
1 polymer ?
#
loop_
_entity_poly.entity_id
_entity_poly.type
_entity_poly.pdbx_seq_one_letter_code
_entity_poly.pdbx_strand_id
1 'polypeptide(L)'
;MNFRLSSNRVFLAIILQLFFVLSFFDNVAALRCYACGPSRECEDKPHTTVECDFGWISRAVCTKRIIGDYVARGCFAENFCRDDGIDNCFACSYDYCNSATNINLNYLALVIFIPLFLYLK
;
A
#
# COMPACT_ATOMS: atom_id res chain seq x y z
N MET A 1 -26.68 -25.91 -37.16
CA MET A 1 -26.60 -26.25 -35.73
C MET A 1 -27.18 -25.08 -34.94
N ASN A 2 -28.37 -25.23 -34.36
CA ASN A 2 -29.05 -24.15 -33.63
C ASN A 2 -28.67 -24.21 -32.15
N PHE A 3 -27.82 -23.28 -31.70
CA PHE A 3 -27.54 -23.09 -30.28
C PHE A 3 -28.71 -22.37 -29.60
N ARG A 4 -29.71 -23.14 -29.12
CA ARG A 4 -30.62 -22.65 -28.07
C ARG A 4 -29.86 -22.67 -26.75
N LEU A 5 -29.08 -21.63 -26.50
CA LEU A 5 -28.63 -21.32 -25.15
C LEU A 5 -29.87 -21.00 -24.31
N SER A 6 -30.14 -21.82 -23.29
CA SER A 6 -31.19 -21.57 -22.29
C SER A 6 -31.01 -20.16 -21.72
N SER A 7 -32.07 -19.35 -21.73
CA SER A 7 -32.10 -17.97 -21.22
C SER A 7 -31.46 -17.85 -19.83
N ASN A 8 -31.63 -18.86 -18.98
CA ASN A 8 -31.06 -18.92 -17.63
C ASN A 8 -29.53 -19.01 -17.61
N ARG A 9 -28.92 -19.64 -18.62
CA ARG A 9 -27.45 -19.74 -18.73
C ARG A 9 -26.84 -18.41 -19.17
N VAL A 10 -27.52 -17.69 -20.04
CA VAL A 10 -27.11 -16.35 -20.49
C VAL A 10 -27.21 -15.36 -19.33
N PHE A 11 -28.31 -15.41 -18.57
CA PHE A 11 -28.50 -14.56 -17.40
C PHE A 11 -27.44 -14.80 -16.31
N LEU A 12 -27.14 -16.07 -16.01
CA LEU A 12 -26.09 -16.42 -15.04
C LEU A 12 -24.71 -15.95 -15.50
N ALA A 13 -24.39 -16.10 -16.80
CA ALA A 13 -23.12 -15.62 -17.35
C ALA A 13 -22.98 -14.10 -17.23
N ILE A 14 -24.06 -13.34 -17.48
CA ILE A 14 -24.08 -11.89 -17.32
C ILE A 14 -23.83 -11.51 -15.86
N ILE A 15 -24.49 -12.17 -14.90
CA ILE A 15 -24.29 -11.89 -13.46
C ILE A 15 -22.84 -12.18 -13.04
N LEU A 16 -22.29 -13.33 -13.43
CA LEU A 16 -20.90 -13.70 -13.13
C LEU A 16 -19.91 -12.68 -13.71
N GLN A 17 -20.17 -12.22 -14.94
CA GLN A 17 -19.33 -11.24 -15.60
C GLN A 17 -19.45 -9.85 -14.94
N LEU A 18 -20.64 -9.48 -14.45
CA LEU A 18 -20.84 -8.26 -13.68
C LEU A 18 -20.09 -8.30 -12.34
N PHE A 19 -20.16 -9.42 -11.61
CA PHE A 19 -19.40 -9.63 -10.38
C PHE A 19 -17.89 -9.55 -10.62
N PHE A 20 -17.41 -10.15 -11.71
CA PHE A 20 -16.01 -10.08 -12.10
C PHE A 20 -15.58 -8.63 -12.37
N VAL A 21 -16.37 -7.88 -13.16
CA VAL A 21 -16.10 -6.45 -13.44
C VAL A 21 -16.13 -5.60 -12.15
N LEU A 22 -17.11 -5.82 -11.27
CA LEU A 22 -17.21 -5.12 -9.99
C LEU A 22 -16.04 -5.41 -9.05
N SER A 23 -15.43 -6.59 -9.14
CA SER A 23 -14.23 -6.93 -8.37
C SER A 23 -12.96 -6.20 -8.82
N PHE A 24 -12.93 -5.60 -10.01
CA PHE A 24 -11.82 -4.73 -10.46
C PHE A 24 -11.99 -3.27 -10.05
N PHE A 25 -13.17 -2.88 -9.57
CA PHE A 25 -13.36 -1.59 -8.92
C PHE A 25 -12.91 -1.71 -7.46
N ASP A 26 -11.62 -2.02 -7.26
CA ASP A 26 -10.97 -1.68 -6.02
C ASP A 26 -11.08 -0.16 -5.88
N ASN A 27 -11.78 0.28 -4.85
CA ASN A 27 -11.73 1.67 -4.44
C ASN A 27 -10.25 2.02 -4.29
N VAL A 28 -9.76 2.97 -5.10
CA VAL A 28 -8.40 3.49 -4.97
C VAL A 28 -8.38 4.26 -3.66
N ALA A 29 -8.23 3.54 -2.55
CA ALA A 29 -8.10 4.14 -1.24
C ALA A 29 -6.85 5.03 -1.28
N ALA A 30 -7.00 6.27 -0.83
CA ALA A 30 -5.88 7.18 -0.73
C ALA A 30 -4.82 6.55 0.20
N LEU A 31 -3.56 6.57 -0.24
CA LEU A 31 -2.44 6.02 0.52
C LEU A 31 -2.38 6.69 1.89
N ARG A 32 -2.25 5.92 2.98
CA ARG A 32 -2.17 6.48 4.34
C ARG A 32 -0.74 6.42 4.84
N CYS A 33 -0.23 7.52 5.38
CA CYS A 33 1.14 7.60 5.90
C CYS A 33 1.17 8.17 7.31
N TYR A 34 2.24 7.90 8.04
CA TYR A 34 2.53 8.66 9.23
C TYR A 34 3.11 10.02 8.86
N ALA A 35 2.68 11.06 9.58
CA ALA A 35 3.17 12.42 9.43
C ALA A 35 3.71 12.94 10.76
N CYS A 36 4.82 13.68 10.69
CA CYS A 36 5.38 14.41 11.81
C CYS A 36 6.40 15.42 11.30
N GLY A 37 6.56 16.52 12.04
CA GLY A 37 7.65 17.47 11.81
C GLY A 37 9.00 16.93 12.30
N PRO A 38 10.11 17.53 11.86
CA PRO A 38 11.45 17.13 12.28
C PRO A 38 11.59 17.24 13.80
N SER A 39 11.48 16.11 14.49
CA SER A 39 11.54 16.00 15.94
C SER A 39 12.19 14.66 16.33
N ARG A 40 12.89 14.64 17.46
CA ARG A 40 13.34 13.39 18.11
C ARG A 40 12.16 12.52 18.52
N GLU A 41 11.04 13.13 18.89
CA GLU A 41 9.83 12.41 19.31
C GLU A 41 9.16 11.65 18.16
N CYS A 42 9.53 11.94 16.91
CA CYS A 42 9.03 11.20 15.76
C CYS A 42 9.81 9.90 15.48
N GLU A 43 10.84 9.60 16.25
CA GLU A 43 11.55 8.34 16.15
C GLU A 43 10.68 7.18 16.70
N ASP A 44 10.13 7.36 17.90
CA ASP A 44 9.47 6.30 18.67
C ASP A 44 7.96 6.17 18.41
N LYS A 45 7.26 7.28 18.15
CA LYS A 45 5.79 7.26 17.96
C LYS A 45 5.39 8.15 16.78
N PRO A 46 4.74 7.59 15.76
CA PRO A 46 4.10 8.44 14.76
C PRO A 46 2.86 9.10 15.39
N HIS A 47 2.96 10.39 15.69
CA HIS A 47 1.91 11.11 16.42
C HIS A 47 0.67 11.40 15.57
N THR A 48 0.82 11.46 14.26
CA THR A 48 -0.30 11.74 13.34
C THR A 48 -0.25 10.88 12.09
N THR A 49 -1.43 10.57 11.56
CA THR A 49 -1.62 9.91 10.26
C THR A 49 -2.20 10.92 9.28
N VAL A 50 -1.91 10.72 7.99
CA VAL A 50 -2.41 11.55 6.91
C VAL A 50 -2.79 10.67 5.72
N GLU A 51 -3.89 11.02 5.06
CA GLU A 51 -4.27 10.45 3.76
C GLU A 51 -3.59 11.27 2.66
N CYS A 52 -2.84 10.59 1.81
CA CYS A 52 -2.15 11.17 0.67
C CYS A 52 -3.10 11.31 -0.53
N ASP A 53 -4.17 12.08 -0.35
CA ASP A 53 -5.06 12.50 -1.44
C ASP A 53 -4.77 13.96 -1.80
N PHE A 54 -3.61 14.15 -2.42
CA PHE A 54 -3.23 15.44 -2.95
C PHE A 54 -3.55 15.41 -4.43
N GLY A 55 -4.65 16.05 -4.85
CA GLY A 55 -5.07 16.11 -6.27
C GLY A 55 -4.02 16.68 -7.25
N TRP A 56 -2.85 17.09 -6.75
CA TRP A 56 -1.69 17.57 -7.50
C TRP A 56 -0.49 16.59 -7.50
N ILE A 57 -0.52 15.52 -6.71
CA ILE A 57 0.53 14.48 -6.66
C ILE A 57 -0.01 13.22 -7.32
N SER A 58 0.41 12.96 -8.56
CA SER A 58 -0.04 11.79 -9.34
C SER A 58 0.42 10.45 -8.77
N ARG A 59 1.47 10.44 -7.92
CA ARG A 59 2.04 9.26 -7.25
C ARG A 59 2.61 9.63 -5.89
N ALA A 60 1.74 9.73 -4.89
CA ALA A 60 2.16 9.98 -3.54
C ALA A 60 2.79 8.71 -2.93
N VAL A 61 3.85 8.89 -2.16
CA VAL A 61 4.52 7.84 -1.38
C VAL A 61 4.68 8.30 0.06
N CYS A 62 4.74 7.35 1.00
CA CYS A 62 5.13 7.69 2.36
C CYS A 62 6.64 7.87 2.41
N THR A 63 7.08 8.92 3.08
CA THR A 63 8.50 9.22 3.25
C THR A 63 8.87 9.27 4.73
N LYS A 64 10.10 8.83 5.02
CA LYS A 64 10.81 9.03 6.28
C LYS A 64 12.17 9.66 5.98
N ARG A 65 12.45 10.82 6.55
CA ARG A 65 13.73 11.52 6.42
C ARG A 65 14.40 11.63 7.78
N ILE A 66 15.68 11.30 7.84
CA ILE A 66 16.52 11.44 9.04
C ILE A 66 17.45 12.63 8.84
N ILE A 67 17.42 13.59 9.77
CA ILE A 67 18.16 14.86 9.72
C ILE A 67 18.97 14.96 11.03
N GLY A 68 20.19 14.40 11.04
CA GLY A 68 20.92 14.22 12.29
C GLY A 68 20.13 13.32 13.25
N ASP A 69 19.81 13.84 14.43
CA ASP A 69 18.99 13.14 15.43
C ASP A 69 17.47 13.37 15.26
N TYR A 70 17.05 14.06 14.20
CA TYR A 70 15.64 14.40 13.98
C TYR A 70 15.02 13.51 12.91
N VAL A 71 13.75 13.13 13.09
CA VAL A 71 12.99 12.37 12.08
C VAL A 71 11.82 13.20 11.60
N ALA A 72 11.63 13.25 10.28
CA ALA A 72 10.46 13.83 9.63
C ALA A 72 9.75 12.76 8.77
N ARG A 73 8.42 12.79 8.75
CA ARG A 73 7.60 11.80 8.02
C ARG A 73 6.43 12.51 7.36
N GLY A 74 5.97 11.98 6.22
CA GLY A 74 4.78 12.49 5.55
C GLY A 74 4.55 11.85 4.19
N CYS A 75 3.65 12.46 3.41
CA CYS A 75 3.38 12.11 2.02
C CYS A 75 4.17 13.03 1.09
N PHE A 76 4.90 12.46 0.14
CA PHE A 76 5.62 13.23 -0.88
C PHE A 76 5.49 12.55 -2.24
N ALA A 77 5.96 13.21 -3.30
CA ALA A 77 6.03 12.58 -4.62
C ALA A 77 7.06 11.43 -4.62
N GLU A 78 6.82 10.39 -5.44
CA GLU A 78 7.69 9.21 -5.58
C GLU A 78 9.19 9.54 -5.73
N ASN A 79 9.53 10.64 -6.39
CA ASN A 79 10.91 11.05 -6.64
C ASN A 79 11.53 11.92 -5.53
N PHE A 80 10.80 12.28 -4.48
CA PHE A 80 11.26 13.23 -3.46
C PHE A 80 12.61 12.84 -2.82
N CYS A 81 12.76 11.57 -2.41
CA CYS A 81 14.03 11.12 -1.84
C CYS A 81 15.18 11.04 -2.86
N ARG A 82 14.86 10.94 -4.15
CA ARG A 82 15.86 10.82 -5.23
C ARG A 82 16.33 12.18 -5.73
N ASP A 83 15.40 13.12 -5.88
CA ASP A 83 15.64 14.41 -6.52
C ASP A 83 16.37 15.40 -5.59
N ASP A 84 16.11 15.34 -4.28
CA ASP A 84 16.71 16.27 -3.32
C ASP A 84 18.12 15.86 -2.85
N GLY A 85 18.66 14.70 -3.29
CA GLY A 85 19.98 14.22 -2.87
C GLY A 85 20.13 14.08 -1.35
N ILE A 86 19.00 13.82 -0.66
CA ILE A 86 18.94 13.77 0.80
C ILE A 86 19.46 12.43 1.29
N ASP A 87 20.62 12.46 1.94
CA ASP A 87 21.12 11.33 2.71
C ASP A 87 20.09 10.92 3.78
N ASN A 88 19.87 9.61 3.93
CA ASN A 88 18.92 9.01 4.90
C ASN A 88 17.43 9.38 4.67
N CYS A 89 17.01 9.41 3.40
CA CYS A 89 15.60 9.47 2.99
C CYS A 89 15.11 8.08 2.53
N PHE A 90 13.96 7.65 3.04
CA PHE A 90 13.31 6.39 2.71
C PHE A 90 11.91 6.64 2.18
N ALA A 91 11.55 6.00 1.07
CA ALA A 91 10.22 6.10 0.46
C ALA A 91 9.60 4.71 0.27
N CYS A 92 8.28 4.61 0.40
CA CYS A 92 7.53 3.38 0.26
C CYS A 92 6.05 3.64 -0.10
N SER A 93 5.39 2.69 -0.76
CA SER A 93 4.10 2.89 -1.45
C SER A 93 2.93 2.10 -0.83
N TYR A 94 3.05 1.66 0.42
CA TYR A 94 1.99 0.94 1.14
C TYR A 94 1.61 1.66 2.42
N ASP A 95 0.38 1.45 2.89
CA ASP A 95 -0.14 2.15 4.06
C ASP A 95 0.80 2.01 5.27
N TYR A 96 1.10 3.15 5.89
CA TYR A 96 1.88 3.28 7.11
C TYR A 96 3.29 2.71 7.02
N CYS A 97 3.81 2.51 5.81
CA CYS A 97 5.10 1.89 5.57
C CYS A 97 6.28 2.70 6.13
N ASN A 98 6.10 4.01 6.29
CA ASN A 98 7.09 4.89 6.90
C ASN A 98 7.09 4.82 8.44
N SER A 99 6.66 3.69 9.03
CA SER A 99 6.69 3.45 10.47
C SER A 99 8.13 3.26 10.99
N ALA A 100 8.29 3.27 12.33
CA ALA A 100 9.58 2.97 12.96
C ALA A 100 9.94 1.48 12.83
N THR A 101 8.91 0.64 12.79
CA THR A 101 8.98 -0.81 12.74
C THR A 101 8.89 -1.24 11.28
N ASN A 102 10.03 -1.33 10.60
CA ASN A 102 10.14 -2.08 9.35
C ASN A 102 9.99 -3.58 9.68
N ILE A 103 8.76 -4.03 9.91
CA ILE A 103 8.45 -5.46 9.88
C ILE A 103 8.52 -5.84 8.41
N ASN A 104 9.67 -6.40 8.03
CA ASN A 104 9.94 -6.85 6.69
C ASN A 104 8.96 -8.00 6.36
N LEU A 105 7.89 -7.68 5.63
CA LEU A 105 6.77 -8.58 5.31
C LEU A 105 7.21 -9.87 4.60
N ASN A 106 8.42 -9.89 4.04
CA ASN A 106 9.05 -11.10 3.49
C ASN A 106 9.17 -12.24 4.52
N TYR A 107 9.29 -11.92 5.82
CA TYR A 107 9.33 -12.96 6.87
C TYR A 107 7.95 -13.55 7.17
N LEU A 108 6.85 -12.82 6.93
CA LEU A 108 5.49 -13.31 7.16
C LEU A 108 5.05 -14.32 6.09
N ALA A 109 5.50 -14.14 4.84
CA ALA A 109 5.24 -15.11 3.77
C ALA A 109 5.86 -16.49 4.10
N LEU A 110 7.06 -16.52 4.67
CA LEU A 110 7.73 -17.77 5.06
C LEU A 110 6.97 -18.57 6.14
N VAL A 111 6.30 -17.89 7.07
CA VAL A 111 5.57 -18.57 8.17
C VAL A 111 4.26 -19.23 7.70
N ILE A 112 3.62 -18.70 6.64
CA ILE A 112 2.34 -19.23 6.15
C ILE A 112 2.54 -20.42 5.20
N PHE A 113 3.64 -20.49 4.44
CA PHE A 113 3.86 -21.57 3.47
C PHE A 113 4.47 -22.85 4.07
N ILE A 114 5.18 -22.78 5.19
CA ILE A 114 5.77 -23.97 5.84
C ILE A 114 4.70 -24.97 6.34
N PRO A 115 3.60 -24.57 7.00
CA PRO A 115 2.60 -25.55 7.46
C PRO A 115 1.77 -26.16 6.31
N LEU A 116 1.62 -25.49 5.16
CA LEU A 116 0.85 -26.00 4.02
C LEU A 116 1.58 -27.13 3.27
N PHE A 117 2.91 -27.05 3.18
CA PHE A 117 3.73 -28.12 2.59
C PHE A 117 3.83 -29.37 3.47
N LEU A 118 3.69 -29.25 4.78
CA LEU A 118 3.71 -30.39 5.72
C LEU A 118 2.34 -31.07 5.84
N TYR A 119 1.23 -30.38 5.52
CA TYR A 119 -0.11 -30.94 5.56
C TYR A 119 -0.54 -31.64 4.24
N LEU A 120 0.18 -31.41 3.15
CA LEU A 120 -0.07 -31.99 1.82
C LEU A 120 0.83 -33.20 1.52
N LYS A 121 1.47 -33.78 2.54
CA LYS A 121 2.34 -34.96 2.40
C LYS A 121 1.81 -36.14 3.19
#